data_AF-A0A9R0S195-F1
#
_entry.id   AF-A0A9R0S195-F1
#
_cell.length_a   1.000
_cell.length_b   1.000
_cell.length_c   1.000
_cell.angle_alpha   90.00
_cell.angle_beta   90.00
_cell.angle_gamma   90.00
#
_symmetry.space_group_name_H-M   'P 1'
#
loop_
_entity.id
_entity.type
_entity.pdbx_description
1 polymer ?
#
loop_
_entity_poly.entity_id
_entity_poly.type
_entity_poly.pdbx_seq_one_letter_code
_entity_poly.pdbx_strand_id
1 'polypeptide(L)'
;MNVLGHRATGAFVTHCRWNSLLEAIVVGMPMLCLSLDTEQKTNKLSMTEDIGAALELEGYTKGFVKAGEVEAKVRLVIEGEEGRQLRARVAARREEAEAALQEEGSSWAAF
;
A
#
# COMPACT_ATOMS: atom_id res chain seq x y z
N MET A 1 -0.96 -13.15 -9.24
CA MET A 1 -0.80 -12.61 -7.87
C MET A 1 -1.70 -13.38 -6.92
N ASN A 2 -1.25 -14.54 -6.42
CA ASN A 2 -2.14 -15.52 -5.78
C ASN A 2 -2.55 -15.16 -4.35
N VAL A 3 -1.75 -14.39 -3.61
CA VAL A 3 -2.09 -13.95 -2.25
C VAL A 3 -2.67 -12.54 -2.24
N LEU A 4 -1.97 -11.55 -2.81
CA LEU A 4 -2.42 -10.15 -2.80
C LEU A 4 -3.75 -9.95 -3.55
N GLY A 5 -3.97 -10.64 -4.67
CA GLY A 5 -5.23 -10.55 -5.43
C GLY A 5 -6.35 -11.46 -4.92
N HIS A 6 -6.13 -12.20 -3.84
CA HIS A 6 -7.13 -13.15 -3.34
C HIS A 6 -8.23 -12.42 -2.56
N ARG A 7 -9.50 -12.80 -2.80
CA ARG A 7 -10.69 -12.17 -2.16
C ARG A 7 -10.71 -12.20 -0.64
N ALA A 8 -9.92 -13.09 -0.03
CA ALA A 8 -9.82 -13.22 1.44
C ALA A 8 -8.72 -12.32 2.04
N THR A 9 -7.91 -11.66 1.21
CA THR A 9 -6.84 -10.76 1.66
C THR A 9 -7.44 -9.38 1.88
N GLY A 10 -7.31 -8.84 3.09
CA GLY A 10 -7.91 -7.54 3.46
C GLY A 10 -6.92 -6.39 3.62
N ALA A 11 -5.64 -6.69 3.86
CA ALA A 11 -4.56 -5.73 4.02
C ALA A 11 -3.20 -6.38 3.75
N PHE A 12 -2.22 -5.59 3.33
CA PHE A 12 -0.85 -6.04 3.11
C PHE A 12 0.14 -5.30 4.02
N VAL A 13 0.72 -6.02 4.99
CA VAL A 13 1.86 -5.50 5.75
C VAL A 13 3.13 -5.69 4.91
N THR A 14 3.83 -4.59 4.63
CA THR A 14 4.96 -4.58 3.68
C THR A 14 6.13 -3.80 4.24
N HIS A 15 7.34 -4.25 3.91
CA HIS A 15 8.57 -3.52 4.16
C HIS A 15 8.83 -2.40 3.14
N CYS A 16 7.89 -2.14 2.22
CA CYS A 16 7.92 -0.99 1.29
C CYS A 16 8.97 -1.08 0.17
N ARG A 17 9.38 -2.28 -0.24
CA ARG A 17 10.13 -2.42 -1.50
C ARG A 17 9.24 -2.18 -2.71
N TRP A 18 9.79 -1.50 -3.71
CA TRP A 18 9.05 -0.99 -4.86
C TRP A 18 8.18 -2.03 -5.59
N ASN A 19 8.73 -3.20 -5.93
CA ASN A 19 7.97 -4.23 -6.65
C ASN A 19 6.71 -4.68 -5.88
N SER A 20 6.83 -4.89 -4.57
CA SER A 20 5.69 -5.31 -3.75
C SER A 20 4.65 -4.19 -3.59
N LEU A 21 5.09 -2.93 -3.60
CA LEU A 21 4.17 -1.79 -3.61
C LEU A 21 3.40 -1.71 -4.94
N LEU A 22 4.07 -1.90 -6.08
CA LEU A 22 3.42 -1.94 -7.39
C LEU A 22 2.43 -3.11 -7.50
N GLU A 23 2.79 -4.31 -7.04
CA GLU A 23 1.87 -5.45 -7.01
C GLU A 23 0.61 -5.13 -6.20
N ALA A 24 0.76 -4.47 -5.05
CA ALA A 24 -0.35 -4.06 -4.20
C ALA A 24 -1.25 -3.01 -4.88
N ILE A 25 -0.67 -2.00 -5.52
CA ILE A 25 -1.42 -0.99 -6.29
C ILE A 25 -2.21 -1.65 -7.43
N VAL A 26 -1.58 -2.51 -8.22
CA VAL A 26 -2.21 -3.17 -9.37
C VAL A 26 -3.40 -4.03 -8.97
N VAL A 27 -3.41 -4.65 -7.79
CA VAL A 27 -4.58 -5.42 -7.30
C VAL A 27 -5.54 -4.59 -6.47
N GLY A 28 -5.19 -3.35 -6.14
CA GLY A 28 -6.01 -2.48 -5.31
C GLY A 28 -5.96 -2.84 -3.81
N MET A 29 -4.82 -3.31 -3.30
CA MET A 29 -4.64 -3.74 -1.91
C MET A 29 -4.15 -2.59 -1.01
N PRO A 30 -4.88 -2.22 0.06
CA PRO A 30 -4.38 -1.28 1.06
C PRO A 30 -3.16 -1.84 1.81
N MET A 31 -2.23 -0.95 2.13
CA MET A 31 -0.93 -1.32 2.71
C MET A 31 -0.73 -0.78 4.13
N LEU A 32 -0.03 -1.56 4.95
CA LEU A 32 0.55 -1.16 6.23
C LEU A 32 2.07 -1.18 6.07
N CYS A 33 2.67 0.01 6.06
CA CYS A 33 4.08 0.20 5.76
C CYS A 33 4.94 0.07 7.01
N LEU A 34 5.86 -0.89 6.97
CA LEU A 34 6.91 -1.14 7.96
C LEU A 34 8.28 -0.98 7.30
N SER A 35 8.69 0.25 6.96
CA SER A 35 9.97 0.48 6.28
C SER A 35 11.15 0.08 7.17
N LEU A 36 12.03 -0.81 6.68
CA LEU A 36 13.15 -1.34 7.47
C LEU A 36 14.48 -0.62 7.21
N ASP A 37 14.68 -0.09 6.00
CA ASP A 37 15.97 0.48 5.59
C ASP A 37 15.87 1.54 4.47
N THR A 38 16.93 2.35 4.29
CA THR A 38 17.22 3.25 3.15
C THR A 38 16.02 3.66 2.26
N GLU A 39 15.89 3.09 1.07
CA GLU A 39 14.92 3.49 0.03
C GLU A 39 13.47 3.21 0.45
N GLN A 40 13.26 2.19 1.28
CA GLN A 40 11.94 1.83 1.78
C GLN A 40 11.31 2.97 2.60
N LYS A 41 12.13 3.80 3.25
CA LYS A 41 11.64 4.99 3.98
C LYS A 41 11.07 6.03 3.02
N THR A 42 11.74 6.27 1.90
CA THR A 42 11.25 7.17 0.84
C THR A 42 10.00 6.60 0.20
N ASN A 43 10.01 5.31 -0.15
CA ASN A 43 8.84 4.65 -0.73
C ASN A 43 7.64 4.67 0.23
N LYS A 44 7.87 4.46 1.53
CA LYS A 44 6.83 4.61 2.57
C LYS A 44 6.21 6.00 2.48
N LEU A 45 7.02 7.05 2.53
CA LEU A 45 6.52 8.44 2.48
C LEU A 45 5.71 8.69 1.21
N SER A 46 6.19 8.24 0.05
CA SER A 46 5.41 8.33 -1.19
C SER A 46 4.09 7.56 -1.10
N MET A 47 4.05 6.39 -0.45
CA MET A 47 2.82 5.60 -0.31
C MET A 47 1.82 6.17 0.72
N THR A 48 2.30 6.82 1.78
CA THR A 48 1.45 7.40 2.83
C THR A 48 0.99 8.81 2.49
N GLU A 49 1.87 9.67 1.97
CA GLU A 49 1.61 11.09 1.75
C GLU A 49 1.13 11.40 0.33
N ASP A 50 1.86 10.95 -0.70
CA ASP A 50 1.59 11.34 -2.09
C ASP A 50 0.55 10.43 -2.75
N ILE A 51 0.79 9.12 -2.67
CA ILE A 51 -0.05 8.10 -3.28
C ILE A 51 -1.29 7.84 -2.40
N GLY A 52 -1.15 8.01 -1.08
CA GLY A 52 -2.24 7.84 -0.12
C GLY A 52 -2.84 6.43 -0.12
N ALA A 53 -2.03 5.42 -0.43
CA ALA A 53 -2.41 4.02 -0.54
C ALA A 53 -2.00 3.18 0.69
N ALA A 54 -1.30 3.79 1.64
CA ALA A 54 -0.80 3.10 2.83
C ALA A 54 -0.99 3.91 4.13
N LEU A 55 -0.89 3.20 5.26
CA LEU A 55 -0.66 3.77 6.59
C LEU A 55 0.68 3.29 7.13
N GLU A 56 1.38 4.12 7.91
CA GLU A 56 2.59 3.70 8.62
C GLU A 56 2.26 2.85 9.87
N LEU A 57 3.05 1.80 10.09
CA LEU A 57 3.18 1.13 11.38
C LEU A 57 4.28 1.82 12.20
N GLU A 58 3.90 2.52 13.25
CA GLU A 58 4.86 3.29 14.05
C GLU A 58 5.73 2.40 14.96
N GLY A 59 6.97 2.85 15.18
CA GLY A 59 7.85 2.29 16.22
C GLY A 59 9.11 1.61 15.71
N TYR A 60 9.19 1.24 14.44
CA TYR A 60 10.41 0.64 13.89
C TYR A 60 11.62 1.59 13.98
N THR A 61 11.44 2.87 13.63
CA THR A 61 12.47 3.91 13.80
C THR A 61 12.85 4.16 15.26
N LYS A 62 11.97 3.77 16.20
CA LYS A 62 12.16 3.86 17.65
C LYS A 62 12.68 2.53 18.25
N GLY A 63 13.00 1.55 17.40
CA GLY A 63 13.59 0.26 17.76
C GLY A 63 12.62 -0.92 17.86
N PHE A 64 11.31 -0.70 17.99
CA PHE A 64 10.33 -1.78 18.10
C PHE A 64 8.89 -1.32 17.81
N VAL A 65 8.14 -2.12 17.02
CA VAL A 65 6.71 -1.92 16.80
C VAL A 65 5.91 -2.69 17.86
N LYS A 66 5.11 -1.97 18.65
CA LYS A 66 4.32 -2.57 19.72
C LYS A 66 3.17 -3.39 19.14
N ALA A 67 2.79 -4.48 19.81
CA ALA A 67 1.64 -5.30 19.42
C ALA A 67 0.34 -4.47 19.30
N GLY A 68 0.11 -3.53 20.20
CA GLY A 68 -1.07 -2.65 20.16
C GLY A 68 -1.11 -1.71 18.95
N GLU A 69 0.06 -1.31 18.41
CA GLU A 69 0.12 -0.53 17.17
C GLU A 69 -0.34 -1.39 15.98
N VAL A 70 0.17 -2.63 15.89
CA VAL A 70 -0.22 -3.58 14.84
C VAL A 70 -1.72 -3.86 14.91
N GLU A 71 -2.25 -4.17 16.11
CA GLU A 71 -3.68 -4.44 16.29
C GLU A 71 -4.53 -3.24 15.86
N ALA A 72 -4.19 -2.03 16.34
CA ALA A 72 -4.93 -0.83 16.04
C ALA A 72 -4.98 -0.54 14.53
N LYS A 73 -3.82 -0.60 13.85
CA LYS A 73 -3.72 -0.31 12.41
C LYS A 73 -4.38 -1.39 11.56
N VAL A 74 -4.26 -2.66 11.93
CA VAL A 74 -4.97 -3.75 11.23
C VAL A 74 -6.48 -3.59 11.37
N ARG A 75 -6.99 -3.34 12.58
CA ARG A 75 -8.43 -3.13 12.79
C ARG A 75 -8.93 -1.89 12.05
N LEU A 76 -8.16 -0.81 12.07
CA LEU A 76 -8.46 0.43 11.35
C LEU A 76 -8.60 0.20 9.85
N VAL A 77 -7.67 -0.56 9.24
CA VAL A 77 -7.71 -0.89 7.81
C VAL A 77 -8.89 -1.81 7.49
N ILE A 78 -9.11 -2.86 8.29
CA ILE A 78 -10.14 -3.87 7.96
C ILE A 78 -11.56 -3.33 8.23
N GLU A 79 -11.79 -2.74 9.40
CA GLU A 79 -13.13 -2.44 9.93
C GLU A 79 -13.46 -0.93 9.96
N GLY A 80 -12.44 -0.08 10.05
CA GLY A 80 -12.58 1.36 10.25
C GLY A 80 -13.05 2.15 9.04
N GLU A 81 -13.56 3.36 9.29
CA GLU A 81 -13.90 4.33 8.24
C GLU A 81 -12.65 4.76 7.45
N GLU A 82 -11.54 5.00 8.14
CA GLU A 82 -10.26 5.31 7.49
C GLU A 82 -9.80 4.19 6.54
N GLY A 83 -10.04 2.92 6.92
CA GLY A 83 -9.79 1.77 6.06
C GLY A 83 -10.67 1.72 4.81
N ARG A 84 -11.94 2.16 4.89
CA ARG A 84 -12.81 2.34 3.72
C ARG A 84 -12.29 3.42 2.79
N GLN A 85 -11.88 4.57 3.34
CA GLN A 85 -11.30 5.67 2.57
C GLN A 85 -9.98 5.27 1.92
N LEU A 86 -9.15 4.50 2.63
CA LEU A 86 -7.90 3.96 2.09
C LEU A 86 -8.17 3.02 0.91
N ARG A 87 -9.12 2.09 1.03
CA ARG A 87 -9.51 1.21 -0.09
C ARG A 87 -10.02 1.99 -1.29
N ALA A 88 -10.81 3.05 -1.08
CA ALA A 88 -11.30 3.91 -2.16
C ALA A 88 -10.13 4.62 -2.89
N ARG A 89 -9.17 5.17 -2.14
CA ARG A 89 -7.95 5.76 -2.72
C ARG A 89 -7.15 4.74 -3.51
N VAL A 90 -6.92 3.57 -2.94
CA VAL A 90 -6.16 2.49 -3.58
C VAL A 90 -6.85 1.99 -4.84
N ALA A 91 -8.19 1.89 -4.85
CA ALA A 91 -8.96 1.55 -6.04
C ALA A 91 -8.79 2.59 -7.16
N ALA A 92 -8.81 3.89 -6.84
CA ALA A 92 -8.53 4.93 -7.82
C ALA A 92 -7.10 4.83 -8.38
N ARG A 93 -6.09 4.55 -7.54
CA ARG A 93 -4.70 4.34 -8.02
C ARG A 93 -4.54 3.08 -8.86
N ARG A 94 -5.33 2.05 -8.58
CA ARG A 94 -5.40 0.87 -9.44
C ARG A 94 -5.94 1.22 -10.82
N GLU A 95 -7.04 1.97 -10.89
CA GLU A 95 -7.63 2.42 -12.17
C GLU A 95 -6.65 3.28 -12.97
N GLU A 96 -5.94 4.21 -12.31
CA GLU A 96 -4.87 5.00 -12.93
C GLU A 96 -3.73 4.12 -13.47
N ALA A 97 -3.31 3.11 -12.70
CA ALA A 97 -2.28 2.17 -13.11
C ALA A 97 -2.73 1.31 -14.31
N GLU A 98 -3.98 0.81 -14.29
CA GLU A 98 -4.56 0.06 -15.40
C GLU A 98 -4.63 0.92 -16.66
N ALA A 99 -5.06 2.19 -16.55
CA ALA A 99 -5.14 3.13 -17.67
C ALA A 99 -3.76 3.48 -18.25
N ALA A 100 -2.75 3.67 -17.41
CA ALA A 100 -1.39 3.96 -17.86
C ALA A 100 -0.77 2.81 -18.68
N LEU A 101 -1.21 1.57 -18.44
CA LEU A 101 -0.74 0.35 -19.09
C LEU A 101 -1.56 -0.08 -20.31
N GLN A 102 -2.74 0.52 -20.56
CA GLN A 102 -3.51 0.24 -21.77
C GLN A 102 -2.78 0.70 -23.03
N GLU A 103 -3.21 0.20 -24.20
CA GLU A 103 -2.76 0.71 -25.50
C GLU A 103 -2.97 2.23 -25.56
N GLU A 104 -1.98 2.96 -26.08
CA GLU A 104 -1.90 4.44 -26.04
C GLU A 104 -1.80 5.09 -24.63
N GLY A 105 -1.76 4.29 -23.57
CA GLY A 105 -1.55 4.74 -22.19
C GLY A 105 -0.16 5.34 -21.97
N SER A 106 0.00 6.13 -20.92
CA SER A 106 1.22 6.92 -20.68
C SER A 106 2.47 6.07 -20.46
N SER A 107 2.35 4.92 -19.79
CA SER A 107 3.47 3.99 -19.63
C SER A 107 3.67 3.15 -20.88
N TRP A 108 2.60 2.75 -21.58
CA TRP A 108 2.69 2.04 -22.86
C TRP A 108 3.45 2.85 -23.92
N ALA A 109 3.11 4.13 -24.10
CA ALA A 109 3.73 5.02 -25.07
C ALA A 109 5.18 5.42 -24.74
N ALA A 110 5.66 5.13 -23.53
CA ALA A 110 7.01 5.46 -23.08
C ALA A 110 8.04 4.36 -23.39
N PHE A 111 7.61 3.20 -23.91
CA PHE A 111 8.45 2.08 -24.34
C PHE A 111 8.28 1.80 -25.83
#